data_AF-A0A3D3CHP6-F1
#
_entry.id   AF-A0A3D3CHP6-F1
#
_cell.length_a   1.000
_cell.length_b   1.000
_cell.length_c   1.000
_cell.angle_alpha   90.00
_cell.angle_beta   90.00
_cell.angle_gamma   90.00
#
_symmetry.space_group_name_H-M   'P 1'
#
loop_
_entity.id
_entity.type
_entity.pdbx_description
1 polymer ?
#
loop_
_entity_poly.entity_id
_entity_poly.type
_entity_poly.pdbx_seq_one_letter_code
_entity_poly.pdbx_strand_id
1 'polypeptide(L)'
;RRLSEFQPRLDSTILVGRQLLKGYPVLDLTGEFSDMLLAAGCDLSMRDNRLLNAWAKGEDTNGLLAAVKNAVQKKIPVVLDTMTAKKIRDALRNEKDVLAIGRPAEGQDLLLFFHDQYLALWNKLAPLREARQGKN
;
A
#
# COMPACT_ATOMS: atom_id res chain seq x y z
N ARG A 1 -15.98 -17.56 -21.99
CA ARG A 1 -17.13 -16.70 -21.61
C ARG A 1 -16.95 -16.03 -20.25
N ARG A 2 -16.69 -16.77 -19.15
CA ARG A 2 -16.41 -16.13 -17.83
C ARG A 2 -15.12 -15.30 -17.78
N LEU A 3 -14.03 -15.76 -18.42
CA LEU A 3 -12.76 -15.00 -18.47
C LEU A 3 -12.87 -13.71 -19.32
N SER A 4 -13.62 -13.74 -20.42
CA SER A 4 -13.80 -12.60 -21.33
C SER A 4 -14.61 -11.45 -20.70
N GLU A 5 -15.45 -11.74 -19.72
CA GLU A 5 -16.21 -10.73 -18.95
C GLU A 5 -15.43 -10.26 -17.71
N PHE A 6 -14.50 -11.07 -17.21
CA PHE A 6 -13.66 -10.73 -16.06
C PHE A 6 -12.55 -9.73 -16.44
N GLN A 7 -11.87 -9.95 -17.57
CA GLN A 7 -10.78 -9.08 -18.03
C GLN A 7 -11.17 -7.59 -18.13
N PRO A 8 -12.26 -7.18 -18.81
CA PRO A 8 -12.61 -5.76 -18.90
C PRO A 8 -12.97 -5.15 -17.54
N ARG A 9 -13.54 -5.93 -16.62
CA ARG A 9 -13.83 -5.46 -15.25
C ARG A 9 -12.55 -5.24 -14.46
N LEU A 10 -11.58 -6.17 -14.57
CA LEU A 10 -10.26 -6.02 -13.96
C LEU A 10 -9.52 -4.80 -14.50
N ASP A 11 -9.51 -4.63 -15.82
CA ASP A 11 -8.88 -3.48 -16.49
C ASP A 11 -9.51 -2.16 -16.01
N SER A 12 -10.84 -2.11 -15.88
CA SER A 12 -11.56 -0.96 -15.34
C SER A 12 -11.16 -0.67 -13.89
N THR A 13 -11.07 -1.68 -13.02
CA THR A 13 -10.66 -1.50 -11.62
C THR A 13 -9.22 -1.00 -11.52
N ILE A 14 -8.31 -1.55 -12.32
CA ILE A 14 -6.91 -1.08 -12.38
C ILE A 14 -6.85 0.37 -12.90
N LEU A 15 -7.67 0.71 -13.90
CA LEU A 15 -7.73 2.07 -14.44
C LEU A 15 -8.13 3.09 -13.36
N VAL A 16 -9.12 2.76 -12.52
CA VAL A 16 -9.49 3.60 -11.36
C VAL A 16 -8.29 3.77 -10.43
N GLY A 17 -7.60 2.67 -10.10
CA GLY A 17 -6.37 2.71 -9.30
C GLY A 17 -5.33 3.66 -9.88
N ARG A 18 -5.10 3.62 -11.20
CA ARG A 18 -4.16 4.52 -11.90
C ARG A 18 -4.60 5.98 -11.91
N GLN A 19 -5.89 6.26 -12.08
CA GLN A 19 -6.40 7.63 -12.04
C GLN A 19 -6.20 8.27 -10.66
N LEU A 20 -6.31 7.47 -9.60
CA LEU A 20 -6.11 7.93 -8.24
C LEU A 20 -4.62 7.97 -7.84
N LEU A 21 -3.87 6.88 -8.07
CA LEU A 21 -2.63 6.64 -7.32
C LEU A 21 -1.35 6.80 -8.14
N LYS A 22 -1.45 7.02 -9.46
CA LYS A 22 -0.28 7.07 -10.34
C LYS A 22 0.73 8.12 -9.89
N GLY A 23 1.98 7.68 -9.66
CA GLY A 23 3.09 8.54 -9.27
C GLY A 23 3.06 9.05 -7.83
N TYR A 24 2.12 8.57 -7.00
CA TYR A 24 2.18 8.83 -5.57
C TYR A 24 3.13 7.83 -4.88
N PRO A 25 4.04 8.32 -4.02
CA PRO A 25 4.95 7.45 -3.28
C PRO A 25 4.19 6.65 -2.22
N VAL A 26 4.61 5.41 -2.02
CA VAL A 26 4.13 4.51 -0.96
C VAL A 26 5.33 3.80 -0.34
N LEU A 27 5.42 3.79 1.00
CA LEU A 27 6.34 2.88 1.67
C LEU A 27 5.67 1.50 1.76
N ASP A 28 6.05 0.63 0.84
CA ASP A 28 5.46 -0.69 0.69
C ASP A 28 6.17 -1.74 1.55
N LEU A 29 5.46 -2.26 2.55
CA LEU A 29 5.86 -3.37 3.41
C LEU A 29 4.99 -4.63 3.18
N THR A 30 4.19 -4.65 2.11
CA THR A 30 3.28 -5.75 1.78
C THR A 30 4.04 -7.03 1.44
N GLY A 31 3.46 -8.17 1.83
CA GLY A 31 3.96 -9.49 1.47
C GLY A 31 3.39 -10.01 0.15
N GLU A 32 2.20 -9.57 -0.25
CA GLU A 32 1.47 -10.13 -1.41
C GLU A 32 0.86 -9.03 -2.31
N PHE A 33 0.51 -7.86 -1.77
CA PHE A 33 -0.18 -6.82 -2.54
C PHE A 33 0.73 -5.80 -3.25
N SER A 34 2.03 -6.05 -3.37
CA SER A 34 2.95 -5.17 -4.10
C SER A 34 2.53 -5.00 -5.56
N ASP A 35 2.10 -6.08 -6.21
CA ASP A 35 1.65 -6.04 -7.61
C ASP A 35 0.38 -5.21 -7.79
N MET A 36 -0.51 -5.21 -6.80
CA MET A 36 -1.70 -4.36 -6.80
C MET A 36 -1.32 -2.87 -6.76
N LEU A 37 -0.34 -2.50 -5.92
CA LEU A 37 0.17 -1.13 -5.85
C LEU A 37 0.88 -0.70 -7.14
N LEU A 38 1.71 -1.60 -7.72
CA LEU A 38 2.36 -1.36 -9.00
C LEU A 38 1.36 -1.23 -10.16
N ALA A 39 0.32 -2.07 -10.18
CA ALA A 39 -0.74 -2.02 -11.18
C ALA A 39 -1.51 -0.70 -11.15
N ALA A 40 -1.75 -0.15 -9.95
CA ALA A 40 -2.30 1.18 -9.74
C ALA A 40 -1.31 2.32 -10.04
N GLY A 41 -0.05 2.01 -10.36
CA GLY A 41 0.96 2.99 -10.75
C GLY A 41 1.59 3.75 -9.59
N CYS A 42 1.52 3.23 -8.36
CA CYS A 42 2.22 3.80 -7.21
C CYS A 42 3.74 3.83 -7.44
N ASP A 43 4.42 4.83 -6.88
CA ASP A 43 5.88 4.87 -6.80
C ASP A 43 6.34 4.10 -5.57
N LEU A 44 6.97 2.94 -5.79
CA LEU A 44 7.50 2.06 -4.75
C LEU A 44 9.03 2.15 -4.60
N SER A 45 9.65 3.24 -5.09
CA SER A 45 11.11 3.42 -5.07
C SER A 45 11.74 3.39 -3.67
N MET A 46 10.94 3.58 -2.61
CA MET A 46 11.35 3.46 -1.21
C MET A 46 11.46 2.02 -0.70
N ARG A 47 10.95 1.04 -1.45
CA ARG A 47 11.02 -0.37 -1.08
C ARG A 47 12.44 -0.90 -1.30
N ASP A 48 13.14 -1.20 -0.21
CA ASP A 48 14.42 -1.89 -0.23
C ASP A 48 14.24 -3.33 0.25
N ASN A 49 14.39 -4.30 -0.66
CA ASN A 49 14.21 -5.73 -0.35
C ASN A 49 15.24 -6.25 0.66
N ARG A 50 16.45 -5.67 0.73
CA ARG A 50 17.46 -6.05 1.71
C ARG A 50 17.02 -5.65 3.11
N LEU A 51 16.56 -4.40 3.28
CA LEU A 51 16.02 -3.92 4.55
C LEU A 51 14.75 -4.67 4.94
N LEU A 52 13.83 -4.89 3.99
CA LEU A 52 12.60 -5.64 4.23
C LEU A 52 12.90 -7.07 4.73
N ASN A 53 13.90 -7.74 4.14
CA ASN A 53 14.34 -9.07 4.57
C ASN A 53 14.97 -9.06 5.97
N ALA A 54 15.75 -8.03 6.32
CA ALA A 54 16.29 -7.87 7.66
C ALA A 54 15.17 -7.66 8.69
N TRP A 55 14.26 -6.73 8.43
CA TRP A 55 13.10 -6.47 9.29
C TRP A 55 12.17 -7.68 9.42
N ALA A 56 12.01 -8.48 8.36
CA ALA A 56 11.23 -9.71 8.40
C ALA A 56 11.80 -10.74 9.38
N LYS A 57 13.14 -10.76 9.56
CA LYS A 57 13.84 -11.58 10.57
C LYS A 57 13.81 -10.95 11.96
N GLY A 58 13.33 -9.71 12.09
CA GLY A 58 13.36 -8.92 13.32
C GLY A 58 14.73 -8.27 13.59
N GLU A 59 15.59 -8.22 12.57
CA GLU A 59 16.83 -7.44 12.60
C GLU A 59 16.48 -5.96 12.38
N ASP A 60 17.20 -5.05 13.04
CA ASP A 60 17.06 -3.60 12.87
C ASP A 60 15.61 -3.05 13.03
N THR A 61 14.91 -3.45 14.08
CA THR A 61 13.58 -2.91 14.42
C THR A 61 13.59 -1.38 14.59
N ASN A 62 14.69 -0.81 15.10
CA ASN A 62 14.82 0.64 15.23
C ASN A 62 14.87 1.33 13.87
N GLY A 63 15.58 0.75 12.88
CA GLY A 63 15.58 1.23 11.51
C GLY A 63 14.21 1.14 10.85
N LEU A 64 13.44 0.07 11.09
CA LEU A 64 12.05 -0.03 10.63
C LEU A 64 11.18 1.12 11.17
N LEU A 65 11.20 1.33 12.49
CA LEU A 65 10.42 2.40 13.12
C LEU A 65 10.85 3.79 12.65
N ALA A 66 12.15 4.00 12.44
CA ALA A 66 12.67 5.25 11.88
C ALA A 66 12.22 5.47 10.44
N ALA A 67 12.25 4.43 9.59
CA ALA A 67 11.78 4.50 8.21
C ALA A 67 10.28 4.84 8.14
N VAL A 68 9.45 4.19 8.97
CA VAL A 68 8.02 4.48 9.10
C VAL A 68 7.78 5.92 9.56
N LYS A 69 8.45 6.34 10.64
CA LYS A 69 8.34 7.71 11.15
C LYS A 69 8.71 8.75 10.09
N ASN A 70 9.80 8.51 9.35
CA ASN A 70 10.24 9.39 8.27
C ASN A 70 9.21 9.47 7.12
N ALA A 71 8.60 8.35 6.75
CA ALA A 71 7.54 8.31 5.74
C ALA A 71 6.32 9.12 6.20
N VAL A 72 5.87 8.90 7.44
CA VAL A 72 4.71 9.61 8.04
C VAL A 72 4.97 11.11 8.12
N GLN A 73 6.17 11.54 8.52
CA GLN A 73 6.55 12.96 8.54
C GLN A 73 6.49 13.60 7.14
N LYS A 74 6.86 12.83 6.10
CA LYS A 74 6.73 13.23 4.69
C LYS A 74 5.31 13.07 4.14
N LYS A 75 4.35 12.68 4.98
CA LYS A 75 2.95 12.40 4.62
C LYS A 75 2.81 11.25 3.60
N ILE A 76 3.81 10.37 3.55
CA ILE A 76 3.83 9.21 2.67
C ILE A 76 3.14 8.05 3.40
N PRO A 77 2.11 7.42 2.79
CA PRO A 77 1.44 6.29 3.39
C PRO A 77 2.39 5.10 3.51
N VAL A 78 2.32 4.43 4.65
CA VAL A 78 2.97 3.14 4.89
C VAL A 78 1.90 2.07 4.75
N VAL A 79 2.18 1.03 3.96
CA VAL A 79 1.20 -0.02 3.66
C VAL A 79 1.76 -1.39 4.06
N LEU A 80 0.97 -2.16 4.79
CA LEU A 80 1.24 -3.57 5.09
C LEU A 80 0.02 -4.41 4.77
N ASP A 81 0.19 -5.73 4.71
CA ASP A 81 -0.92 -6.66 4.52
C ASP A 81 -0.85 -7.84 5.50
N THR A 82 -1.82 -8.75 5.39
CA THR A 82 -1.85 -9.95 6.25
C THR A 82 -0.64 -10.89 6.05
N MET A 83 0.04 -10.79 4.91
CA MET A 83 1.20 -11.59 4.53
C MET A 83 2.53 -10.92 4.87
N THR A 84 2.52 -9.64 5.25
CA THR A 84 3.68 -8.96 5.82
C THR A 84 4.23 -9.77 7.00
N ALA A 85 5.56 -9.88 7.07
CA ALA A 85 6.24 -10.68 8.08
C ALA A 85 5.76 -10.32 9.49
N LYS A 86 5.52 -11.34 10.33
CA LYS A 86 4.95 -11.17 11.67
C LYS A 86 5.75 -10.17 12.52
N LYS A 87 7.08 -10.20 12.44
CA LYS A 87 7.97 -9.26 13.14
C LYS A 87 7.70 -7.80 12.79
N ILE A 88 7.48 -7.51 11.50
CA ILE A 88 7.12 -6.17 11.02
C ILE A 88 5.73 -5.78 11.53
N ARG A 89 4.74 -6.67 11.40
CA ARG A 89 3.37 -6.42 11.89
C ARG A 89 3.32 -6.19 13.40
N ASP A 90 4.09 -6.95 14.17
CA ASP A 90 4.17 -6.81 15.63
C ASP A 90 4.81 -5.47 16.02
N ALA A 91 5.88 -5.06 15.33
CA ALA A 91 6.54 -3.77 15.57
C ALA A 91 5.62 -2.56 15.26
N LEU A 92 4.74 -2.69 14.27
CA LEU A 92 3.87 -1.61 13.79
C LEU A 92 2.43 -1.68 14.33
N ARG A 93 2.14 -2.61 15.26
CA ARG A 93 0.78 -2.88 15.76
C ARG A 93 0.05 -1.63 16.29
N ASN A 94 0.78 -0.70 16.89
CA ASN A 94 0.23 0.51 17.51
C ASN A 94 0.35 1.76 16.62
N GLU A 95 0.92 1.63 15.41
CA GLU A 95 1.12 2.74 14.50
C GLU A 95 -0.17 3.05 13.74
N LYS A 96 -0.87 4.11 14.16
CA LYS A 96 -2.13 4.55 13.56
C LYS A 96 -1.98 5.08 12.13
N ASP A 97 -0.76 5.41 11.74
CA ASP A 97 -0.46 5.98 10.42
C ASP A 97 -0.11 4.95 9.34
N VAL A 98 -0.20 3.66 9.69
CA VAL A 98 -0.01 2.56 8.75
C VAL A 98 -1.37 2.07 8.24
N LEU A 99 -1.48 1.93 6.92
CA LEU A 99 -2.64 1.30 6.28
C LEU A 99 -2.42 -0.22 6.23
N ALA A 100 -3.31 -0.97 6.87
CA ALA A 100 -3.31 -2.43 6.81
C ALA A 100 -4.33 -2.93 5.78
N ILE A 101 -3.85 -3.59 4.73
CA ILE A 101 -4.68 -4.28 3.74
C ILE A 101 -5.05 -5.66 4.30
N GLY A 102 -6.35 -5.88 4.50
CA GLY A 102 -6.89 -7.16 4.93
C GLY A 102 -6.86 -8.22 3.83
N ARG A 103 -7.56 -9.33 4.07
CA ARG A 103 -7.96 -10.24 2.99
C ARG A 103 -9.38 -9.88 2.55
N PRO A 104 -9.74 -10.15 1.28
CA PRO A 104 -11.14 -10.10 0.89
C PRO A 104 -11.96 -11.02 1.80
N ALA A 105 -13.13 -10.56 2.22
CA ALA A 105 -14.06 -11.39 3.00
C ALA A 105 -14.56 -12.57 2.15
N GLU A 106 -15.03 -13.63 2.82
CA GLU A 106 -15.59 -14.78 2.12
C GLU A 106 -16.78 -14.33 1.23
N GLY A 107 -16.73 -14.70 -0.05
CA GLY A 107 -17.73 -14.30 -1.04
C GLY A 107 -17.64 -12.84 -1.52
N GLN A 108 -16.68 -12.04 -1.04
CA GLN A 108 -16.46 -10.68 -1.55
C GLN A 108 -15.91 -10.73 -2.98
N ASP A 109 -16.47 -9.90 -3.87
CA ASP A 109 -15.92 -9.71 -5.21
C ASP A 109 -14.52 -9.08 -5.11
N LEU A 110 -13.52 -9.75 -5.68
CA LEU A 110 -12.12 -9.34 -5.60
C LEU A 110 -11.86 -7.97 -6.23
N LEU A 111 -12.59 -7.62 -7.29
CA LEU A 111 -12.42 -6.34 -7.98
C LEU A 111 -12.99 -5.20 -7.13
N LEU A 112 -14.11 -5.46 -6.44
CA LEU A 112 -14.62 -4.53 -5.43
C LEU A 112 -13.64 -4.36 -4.27
N PHE A 113 -13.06 -5.46 -3.78
CA PHE A 113 -12.03 -5.41 -2.73
C PHE A 113 -10.85 -4.52 -3.13
N PHE A 114 -10.30 -4.69 -4.35
CA PHE A 114 -9.20 -3.84 -4.83
C PHE A 114 -9.62 -2.38 -5.01
N HIS A 115 -10.81 -2.13 -5.53
CA HIS A 115 -11.36 -0.78 -5.64
C HIS A 115 -11.39 -0.09 -4.26
N ASP A 116 -11.89 -0.77 -3.23
CA ASP A 116 -11.95 -0.24 -1.87
C ASP A 116 -10.54 0.02 -1.30
N GLN A 117 -9.56 -0.84 -1.60
CA GLN A 117 -8.16 -0.61 -1.19
C GLN A 117 -7.58 0.64 -1.87
N TYR A 118 -7.89 0.86 -3.15
CA TYR A 118 -7.45 2.08 -3.85
C TYR A 118 -8.06 3.34 -3.24
N LEU A 119 -9.34 3.31 -2.88
CA LEU A 119 -10.00 4.43 -2.20
C LEU A 119 -9.42 4.67 -0.80
N ALA A 120 -9.16 3.62 -0.04
CA ALA A 120 -8.55 3.73 1.29
C ALA A 120 -7.16 4.38 1.21
N LEU A 121 -6.32 3.93 0.27
CA LEU A 121 -5.00 4.50 0.04
C LEU A 121 -5.09 5.93 -0.47
N TRP A 122 -6.04 6.23 -1.37
CA TRP A 122 -6.30 7.59 -1.83
C TRP A 122 -6.69 8.49 -0.66
N ASN A 123 -7.55 8.06 0.26
CA ASN A 123 -7.88 8.88 1.43
C ASN A 123 -6.67 9.13 2.33
N LYS A 124 -5.81 8.11 2.54
CA LYS A 124 -4.57 8.26 3.32
C LYS A 124 -3.57 9.24 2.69
N LEU A 125 -3.60 9.38 1.36
CA LEU A 125 -2.77 10.32 0.60
C LEU A 125 -3.25 11.79 0.66
N ALA A 126 -4.45 12.08 1.19
CA ALA A 126 -4.99 13.44 1.21
C ALA A 126 -4.01 14.50 1.74
N PRO A 127 -3.31 14.29 2.88
CA PRO A 127 -2.38 15.28 3.41
C PRO A 127 -1.19 15.57 2.47
N LEU A 128 -0.74 14.57 1.71
CA LEU A 128 0.34 14.73 0.72
C LEU A 128 -0.15 15.47 -0.52
N ARG A 129 -1.38 15.23 -0.95
CA ARG A 129 -1.99 15.94 -2.08
C ARG A 129 -2.16 17.42 -1.80
N GLU A 130 -2.71 17.75 -0.64
CA GLU A 130 -2.88 19.13 -0.20
C GLU A 130 -1.53 19.85 -0.13
N ALA A 131 -0.49 19.17 0.39
CA ALA A 131 0.86 19.70 0.44
C ALA A 131 1.51 19.93 -0.94
N ARG A 132 1.09 19.18 -1.98
CA ARG A 132 1.53 19.39 -3.36
C ARG A 132 0.76 20.52 -4.04
N GLN A 133 -0.54 20.63 -3.78
CA GLN A 133 -1.40 21.67 -4.37
C GLN A 133 -1.14 23.06 -3.78
N GLY A 134 -0.84 23.17 -2.49
CA GLY A 134 -0.48 24.44 -1.85
C GLY A 134 0.93 24.95 -2.19
N LYS A 135 1.67 24.25 -3.06
CA LYS A 135 2.98 24.66 -3.57
C LYS A 135 2.95 25.14 -5.03
N ASN A 136 1.77 25.15 -5.65
CA ASN A 136 1.54 25.71 -6.99
C ASN A 136 1.01 27.14 -6.90
#